data_AF-A0A3S9MFK1-F1
#
_entry.id   AF-A0A3S9MFK1-F1
#
_cell.length_a   1.000
_cell.length_b   1.000
_cell.length_c   1.000
_cell.angle_alpha   90.00
_cell.angle_beta   90.00
_cell.angle_gamma   90.00
#
_symmetry.space_group_name_H-M   'P 1'
#
loop_
_entity.id
_entity.type
_entity.pdbx_description
1 polymer ?
#
loop_
_entity_poly.entity_id
_entity_poly.type
_entity_poly.pdbx_seq_one_letter_code
_entity_poly.pdbx_strand_id
1 'polypeptide(L)'
;MNFHHESEHELTSSAHGLRERVSGSRPTGITLDESVLALRSRITELLTSWARLVIEERGVAAPRNCSVPGLAEFLGRHLSWLTEHPAGPDFDREVTALLRSCHSLREETRPARRELGGCPEPGCSGTLYAALRPTKSVPGRPGSRVMCDQGHAFAPHDWLMLAGPRQSAGIRP
;
A
#
# COMPACT_ATOMS: atom_id res chain seq x y z
N MET A 1 -2.48 17.32 46.02
CA MET A 1 -1.34 17.36 46.96
C MET A 1 -0.59 16.06 46.77
N ASN A 2 0.59 16.15 46.14
CA ASN A 2 1.43 15.04 45.65
C ASN A 2 1.87 14.08 46.75
N PHE A 3 1.94 12.79 46.43
CA PHE A 3 3.05 11.93 46.86
C PHE A 3 3.37 10.92 45.75
N HIS A 4 4.32 11.31 44.90
CA HIS A 4 5.09 10.40 44.05
C HIS A 4 6.10 9.67 44.94
N HIS A 5 5.93 8.37 45.11
CA HIS A 5 6.96 7.43 45.59
C HIS A 5 6.41 6.06 45.14
N GLU A 6 7.07 5.29 44.29
CA GLU A 6 8.30 4.58 44.65
C GLU A 6 8.90 4.03 43.35
N SER A 7 9.97 4.68 42.88
CA SER A 7 10.95 4.07 42.00
C SER A 7 11.90 3.31 42.91
N GLU A 8 12.01 1.99 42.77
CA GLU A 8 13.24 1.21 42.96
C GLU A 8 12.95 -0.29 42.87
N HIS A 9 13.34 -0.91 41.76
CA HIS A 9 14.04 -2.18 41.87
C HIS A 9 15.30 -2.08 41.03
N GLU A 10 16.34 -1.77 41.77
CA GLU A 10 17.76 -1.89 41.49
C GLU A 10 18.10 -3.03 40.53
N LEU A 11 18.74 -2.69 39.41
CA LEU A 11 19.68 -3.59 38.75
C LEU A 11 21.04 -2.90 38.76
N THR A 12 21.76 -3.11 39.87
CA THR A 12 23.16 -2.72 39.99
C THR A 12 23.98 -3.44 38.93
N SER A 13 24.64 -2.60 38.14
CA SER A 13 25.67 -2.87 37.14
C SER A 13 26.72 -3.89 37.58
N SER A 14 27.14 -4.73 36.65
CA SER A 14 28.57 -5.07 36.54
C SER A 14 28.95 -5.22 35.08
N ALA A 15 29.78 -4.28 34.63
CA ALA A 15 30.38 -4.20 33.31
C ALA A 15 31.51 -5.23 33.17
N HIS A 16 31.55 -5.96 32.06
CA HIS A 16 32.81 -6.38 31.42
C HIS A 16 32.55 -6.87 29.98
N GLY A 17 33.07 -6.14 28.99
CA GLY A 17 33.15 -6.62 27.61
C GLY A 17 32.99 -5.55 26.54
N LEU A 18 33.96 -4.63 26.44
CA LEU A 18 34.18 -3.86 25.22
C LEU A 18 34.47 -4.85 24.07
N ARG A 19 33.50 -5.04 23.19
CA ARG A 19 33.72 -5.34 21.78
C ARG A 19 32.56 -4.75 20.99
N GLU A 20 32.73 -3.48 20.67
CA GLU A 20 32.03 -2.84 19.58
C GLU A 20 32.31 -3.65 18.30
N ARG A 21 31.34 -4.48 17.90
CA ARG A 21 31.13 -4.85 16.50
C ARG A 21 29.94 -4.05 15.99
N VAL A 22 30.21 -2.81 15.61
CA VAL A 22 29.38 -2.13 14.60
C VAL A 22 29.83 -2.68 13.26
N SER A 23 29.22 -3.77 12.80
CA SER A 23 29.32 -4.17 11.40
C SER A 23 28.10 -4.97 11.00
N GLY A 24 27.36 -4.41 10.05
CA GLY A 24 26.09 -4.93 9.57
C GLY A 24 24.96 -3.92 9.62
N SER A 25 25.22 -2.63 9.36
CA SER A 25 24.21 -1.80 8.73
C SER A 25 23.91 -2.45 7.37
N ARG A 26 22.98 -3.41 7.37
CA ARG A 26 22.35 -3.89 6.14
C ARG A 26 21.89 -2.62 5.44
N PRO A 27 22.31 -2.35 4.20
CA PRO A 27 21.68 -1.27 3.48
C PRO A 27 20.20 -1.58 3.53
N THR A 28 19.40 -0.65 4.05
CA THR A 28 17.95 -0.67 3.91
C THR A 28 17.72 -0.51 2.42
N GLY A 29 17.94 -1.59 1.68
CA GLY A 29 17.79 -1.66 0.26
C GLY A 29 16.38 -1.20 0.00
N ILE A 30 16.25 -0.19 -0.86
CA ILE A 30 15.00 0.19 -1.47
C ILE A 30 14.31 -1.13 -1.77
N THR A 31 13.23 -1.44 -1.05
CA THR A 31 12.50 -2.69 -1.24
C THR A 31 11.69 -2.45 -2.49
N LEU A 32 12.39 -2.52 -3.62
CA LEU A 32 11.86 -2.40 -4.95
C LEU A 32 10.92 -3.60 -5.08
N ASP A 33 9.62 -3.33 -5.01
CA ASP A 33 8.63 -4.38 -5.17
C ASP A 33 8.72 -4.85 -6.63
N GLU A 34 9.37 -5.99 -6.84
CA GLU A 34 9.61 -6.58 -8.15
C GLU A 34 8.30 -6.74 -8.93
N SER A 35 7.18 -6.99 -8.24
CA SER A 35 5.86 -7.09 -8.88
C SER A 35 5.37 -5.73 -9.39
N VAL A 36 5.66 -4.64 -8.67
CA VAL A 36 5.36 -3.26 -9.10
C VAL A 36 6.24 -2.87 -10.29
N LEU A 37 7.52 -3.23 -10.29
CA LEU A 37 8.42 -2.96 -11.42
C LEU A 37 8.01 -3.73 -12.66
N ALA A 38 7.79 -5.04 -12.54
CA ALA A 38 7.36 -5.89 -13.64
C ALA A 38 6.05 -5.36 -14.25
N LEU A 39 5.10 -4.93 -13.42
CA LEU A 39 3.87 -4.33 -13.89
C LEU A 39 4.12 -3.00 -14.61
N ARG A 40 4.99 -2.12 -14.08
CA ARG A 40 5.35 -0.85 -14.75
C ARG A 40 5.99 -1.07 -16.12
N SER A 41 6.89 -2.05 -16.24
CA SER A 41 7.50 -2.42 -17.52
C SER A 41 6.43 -2.89 -18.51
N ARG A 42 5.56 -3.82 -18.08
CA ARG A 42 4.46 -4.31 -18.91
C ARG A 42 3.50 -3.21 -19.36
N ILE A 43 3.14 -2.26 -18.46
CA ILE A 43 2.31 -1.09 -18.82
C ILE A 43 3.01 -0.30 -19.92
N THR A 44 4.29 0.00 -19.75
CA THR A 44 5.05 0.84 -20.69
C THR A 44 5.18 0.16 -22.05
N GLU A 45 5.51 -1.14 -22.08
CA GLU A 45 5.62 -1.94 -23.30
C GLU A 45 4.30 -1.99 -24.08
N LEU A 46 3.19 -2.27 -23.39
CA LEU A 46 1.87 -2.35 -24.00
C LEU A 46 1.46 -1.00 -24.62
N LEU A 47 1.53 0.08 -23.84
CA LEU A 47 1.17 1.41 -24.33
C LEU A 47 2.09 1.88 -25.46
N THR A 48 3.36 1.51 -25.43
CA THR A 48 4.30 1.80 -26.52
C THR A 48 3.94 1.04 -27.79
N SER A 49 3.55 -0.23 -27.68
CA SER A 49 3.12 -1.05 -28.82
C SER A 49 1.90 -0.44 -29.50
N TRP A 50 0.87 -0.06 -28.73
CA TRP A 50 -0.31 0.61 -29.28
C TRP A 50 0.00 2.00 -29.83
N ALA A 51 0.90 2.76 -29.20
CA ALA A 51 1.31 4.06 -29.71
C ALA A 51 2.03 3.93 -31.06
N ARG A 52 2.86 2.90 -31.24
CA ARG A 52 3.52 2.61 -32.52
C ARG A 52 2.51 2.31 -33.63
N LEU A 53 1.51 1.46 -33.36
CA LEU A 53 0.44 1.19 -34.32
C LEU A 53 -0.23 2.48 -34.81
N VAL A 54 -0.61 3.37 -33.88
CA VAL A 54 -1.22 4.66 -34.22
C VAL A 54 -0.28 5.54 -35.05
N ILE A 55 1.00 5.60 -34.68
CA ILE A 55 2.01 6.40 -35.40
C ILE A 55 2.20 5.88 -36.82
N GLU A 56 2.36 4.57 -36.98
CA GLU A 56 2.67 3.92 -38.25
C GLU A 56 1.48 3.99 -39.21
N GLU A 57 0.27 3.71 -38.74
CA GLU A 57 -0.90 3.65 -39.62
C GLU A 57 -1.58 4.99 -39.86
N ARG A 58 -1.56 5.91 -38.87
CA ARG A 58 -2.12 7.26 -39.05
C ARG A 58 -1.10 8.27 -39.58
N GLY A 59 0.19 7.95 -39.56
CA GLY A 59 1.26 8.87 -39.94
C GLY A 59 1.37 10.10 -39.02
N VAL A 60 0.99 9.96 -37.75
CA VAL A 60 1.03 11.07 -36.77
C VAL A 60 2.39 11.14 -36.06
N ALA A 61 2.75 12.33 -35.58
CA ALA A 61 3.98 12.51 -34.82
C ALA A 61 3.96 11.72 -33.50
N ALA A 62 5.10 11.12 -33.14
CA ALA A 62 5.28 10.42 -31.88
C ALA A 62 5.09 11.36 -30.66
N PRO A 63 4.64 10.83 -29.51
CA PRO A 63 4.54 11.63 -28.29
C PRO A 63 5.92 12.12 -27.86
N ARG A 64 6.00 13.38 -27.40
CA ARG A 64 7.25 13.96 -26.88
C ARG A 64 7.74 13.28 -25.60
N ASN A 65 6.84 12.61 -24.88
CA ASN A 65 7.09 11.97 -23.61
C ASN A 65 6.62 10.51 -23.68
N CYS A 66 7.56 9.56 -23.61
CA CYS A 66 7.29 8.12 -23.63
C CYS A 66 7.07 7.51 -22.23
N SER A 67 6.84 8.33 -21.20
CA SER A 67 6.36 7.84 -19.91
C SER A 67 4.92 7.34 -20.01
N VAL A 68 4.51 6.49 -19.07
CA VAL A 68 3.15 5.94 -19.01
C VAL A 68 2.06 7.02 -19.13
N PRO A 69 2.09 8.15 -18.40
CA PRO A 69 1.09 9.21 -18.58
C PRO A 69 1.12 9.82 -19.98
N GLY A 70 2.31 10.04 -20.55
CA GLY A 70 2.44 10.63 -21.90
C GLY A 70 1.92 9.71 -23.00
N LEU A 71 2.17 8.41 -22.87
CA LEU A 71 1.63 7.40 -23.79
C LEU A 71 0.11 7.25 -23.64
N ALA A 72 -0.40 7.23 -22.41
CA ALA A 72 -1.83 7.16 -22.14
C ALA A 72 -2.58 8.39 -22.69
N GLU A 73 -2.03 9.59 -22.52
CA GLU A 73 -2.59 10.82 -23.08
C GLU A 73 -2.59 10.80 -24.61
N PHE A 74 -1.49 10.37 -25.22
CA PHE A 74 -1.40 10.20 -26.67
C PHE A 74 -2.46 9.24 -27.20
N LEU A 75 -2.59 8.05 -26.60
CA LEU A 75 -3.60 7.07 -26.99
C LEU A 75 -5.03 7.57 -26.76
N GLY A 76 -5.26 8.29 -25.65
CA GLY A 76 -6.56 8.91 -25.36
C GLY A 76 -7.01 9.88 -26.45
N ARG A 77 -6.09 10.66 -27.04
CA ARG A 77 -6.37 11.55 -28.18
C ARG A 77 -6.72 10.81 -29.47
N HIS A 78 -6.35 9.54 -29.58
CA HIS A 78 -6.59 8.68 -30.75
C HIS A 78 -7.61 7.56 -30.48
N LEU A 79 -8.33 7.63 -29.35
CA LEU A 79 -9.22 6.56 -28.92
C LEU A 79 -10.35 6.30 -29.92
N SER A 80 -10.96 7.36 -30.47
CA SER A 80 -12.03 7.22 -31.48
C SER A 80 -11.57 6.43 -32.71
N TRP A 81 -10.33 6.61 -33.12
CA TRP A 81 -9.77 5.82 -34.21
C TRP A 81 -9.49 4.38 -33.80
N LEU A 82 -8.89 4.17 -32.63
CA LEU A 82 -8.61 2.83 -32.12
C LEU A 82 -9.90 2.01 -31.99
N THR A 83 -11.02 2.64 -31.62
CA THR A 83 -12.31 1.95 -31.52
C THR A 83 -12.92 1.59 -32.88
N GLU A 84 -12.55 2.28 -33.94
CA GLU A 84 -12.99 1.99 -35.32
C GLU A 84 -12.01 1.06 -36.06
N HIS A 85 -10.77 0.96 -35.57
CA HIS A 85 -9.73 0.13 -36.14
C HIS A 85 -10.06 -1.37 -36.00
N PRO A 86 -9.71 -2.24 -36.98
CA PRO A 86 -9.96 -3.68 -36.89
C PRO A 86 -9.39 -4.36 -35.63
N ALA A 87 -8.29 -3.85 -35.08
CA ALA A 87 -7.69 -4.32 -33.83
C ALA A 87 -8.27 -3.66 -32.56
N GLY A 88 -9.32 -2.84 -32.67
CA GLY A 88 -9.97 -2.17 -31.54
C GLY A 88 -10.44 -3.11 -30.43
N PRO A 89 -11.04 -4.28 -30.73
CA PRO A 89 -11.39 -5.28 -29.72
C PRO A 89 -10.19 -5.83 -28.95
N ASP A 90 -9.03 -5.99 -29.62
CA ASP A 90 -7.79 -6.42 -28.97
C ASP A 90 -7.23 -5.33 -28.06
N PHE A 91 -7.26 -4.07 -28.51
CA PHE A 91 -6.88 -2.92 -27.69
C PHE A 91 -7.69 -2.85 -26.39
N ASP A 92 -9.02 -2.93 -26.50
CA ASP A 92 -9.90 -2.90 -25.33
C ASP A 92 -9.61 -4.06 -24.37
N ARG A 93 -9.49 -5.28 -24.91
CA ARG A 93 -9.17 -6.48 -24.11
C ARG A 93 -7.85 -6.33 -23.36
N GLU A 94 -6.81 -5.87 -24.03
CA GLU A 94 -5.47 -5.74 -23.47
C GLU A 94 -5.38 -4.63 -22.42
N VAL A 95 -5.95 -3.46 -22.70
CA VAL A 95 -6.01 -2.35 -21.74
C VAL A 95 -6.85 -2.74 -20.52
N THR A 96 -7.99 -3.41 -20.72
CA THR A 96 -8.81 -3.91 -19.62
C THR A 96 -8.09 -4.97 -18.79
N ALA A 97 -7.35 -5.89 -19.42
CA ALA A 97 -6.52 -6.85 -18.70
C ALA A 97 -5.42 -6.16 -17.87
N LEU A 98 -4.77 -5.15 -18.44
CA LEU A 98 -3.74 -4.36 -17.77
C LEU A 98 -4.30 -3.60 -16.55
N LEU A 99 -5.46 -2.94 -16.71
CA LEU A 99 -6.15 -2.23 -15.63
C LEU A 99 -6.56 -3.18 -14.50
N ARG A 100 -7.03 -4.39 -14.83
CA ARG A 100 -7.31 -5.43 -13.82
C ARG A 100 -6.05 -5.82 -13.05
N SER A 101 -4.91 -6.03 -13.71
CA SER A 101 -3.64 -6.30 -13.02
C SER A 101 -3.23 -5.16 -12.09
N CYS A 102 -3.42 -3.91 -12.52
CA CYS A 102 -3.17 -2.74 -11.67
C CYS A 102 -4.09 -2.71 -10.44
N HIS A 103 -5.37 -3.00 -10.63
CA HIS A 103 -6.34 -3.05 -9.53
C HIS A 103 -6.01 -4.17 -8.53
N SER A 104 -5.73 -5.38 -9.03
CA SER A 104 -5.37 -6.52 -8.18
C SER A 104 -4.11 -6.25 -7.36
N LEU A 105 -3.08 -5.64 -7.96
CA LEU A 105 -1.86 -5.31 -7.22
C LEU A 105 -2.11 -4.23 -6.15
N ARG A 106 -2.98 -3.26 -6.44
CA ARG A 106 -3.40 -2.24 -5.45
C ARG A 106 -4.18 -2.85 -4.29
N GLU A 107 -5.02 -3.85 -4.56
CA GLU A 107 -5.77 -4.55 -3.51
C GLU A 107 -4.86 -5.43 -2.66
N GLU A 108 -3.95 -6.20 -3.28
CA GLU A 108 -2.96 -7.03 -2.56
C GLU A 108 -2.04 -6.17 -1.68
N THR A 109 -1.67 -4.98 -2.15
CA THR A 109 -0.81 -4.06 -1.40
C THR A 109 -1.58 -3.26 -0.35
N ARG A 110 -2.91 -3.26 -0.38
CA ARG A 110 -3.73 -2.55 0.61
C ARG A 110 -3.55 -3.24 1.96
N PRO A 111 -3.20 -2.50 3.03
CA PRO A 111 -3.16 -3.10 4.36
C PRO A 111 -4.57 -3.58 4.70
N ALA A 112 -4.71 -4.88 4.97
CA ALA A 112 -5.97 -5.47 5.37
C ALA A 112 -6.47 -4.75 6.63
N ARG A 113 -7.71 -4.27 6.63
CA ARG A 113 -8.30 -3.60 7.78
C ARG A 113 -9.24 -4.55 8.49
N ARG A 114 -9.08 -4.66 9.81
CA ARG A 114 -10.03 -5.37 10.67
C ARG A 114 -10.72 -4.36 11.56
N GLU A 115 -12.04 -4.30 11.50
CA GLU A 115 -12.84 -3.50 12.42
C GLU A 115 -12.69 -4.03 13.86
N LEU A 116 -12.45 -3.12 14.80
CA LEU A 116 -12.26 -3.41 16.22
C LEU A 116 -13.43 -2.93 17.09
N GLY A 117 -14.28 -2.03 16.59
CA GLY A 117 -15.42 -1.46 17.31
C GLY A 117 -15.43 0.07 17.30
N GLY A 118 -16.13 0.69 18.25
CA GLY A 118 -16.18 2.15 18.38
C GLY A 118 -14.87 2.76 18.91
N CYS A 119 -14.60 4.00 18.55
CA CYS A 119 -13.46 4.75 19.08
C CYS A 119 -13.66 5.02 20.58
N PRO A 120 -12.65 4.77 21.43
CA PRO A 120 -12.73 5.04 22.87
C PRO A 120 -12.61 6.53 23.22
N GLU A 121 -12.26 7.39 22.26
CA GLU A 121 -12.10 8.83 22.51
C GLU A 121 -13.45 9.48 22.84
N PRO A 122 -13.56 10.22 23.96
CA PRO A 122 -14.80 10.88 24.35
C PRO A 122 -15.32 11.82 23.26
N GLY A 123 -16.58 11.63 22.86
CA GLY A 123 -17.21 12.43 21.80
C GLY A 123 -16.85 12.01 20.37
N CYS A 124 -16.06 10.95 20.20
CA CYS A 124 -15.80 10.36 18.89
C CYS A 124 -16.82 9.25 18.59
N SER A 125 -17.63 9.41 17.54
CA SER A 125 -18.52 8.36 17.02
C SER A 125 -17.86 7.50 15.93
N GLY A 126 -16.54 7.61 15.78
CA GLY A 126 -15.79 6.95 14.71
C GLY A 126 -15.60 5.45 14.94
N THR A 127 -15.43 4.72 13.85
CA THR A 127 -15.13 3.28 13.89
C THR A 127 -13.63 3.03 13.91
N LEU A 128 -13.18 2.17 14.81
CA LEU A 128 -11.79 1.78 15.01
C LEU A 128 -11.41 0.60 14.12
N TYR A 129 -10.25 0.69 13.45
CA TYR A 129 -9.72 -0.33 12.56
C TYR A 129 -8.27 -0.65 12.89
N ALA A 130 -7.92 -1.94 12.89
CA ALA A 130 -6.55 -2.43 12.82
C ALA A 130 -6.12 -2.57 11.36
N ALA A 131 -5.13 -1.79 10.93
CA ALA A 131 -4.40 -2.02 9.70
C ALA A 131 -3.38 -3.16 9.94
N LEU A 132 -3.73 -4.34 9.45
CA LEU A 132 -2.87 -5.51 9.39
C LEU A 132 -1.96 -5.35 8.17
N ARG A 133 -0.65 -5.46 8.40
CA ARG A 133 0.30 -5.49 7.29
C ARG A 133 0.13 -6.82 6.54
N PRO A 134 0.13 -6.84 5.19
CA PRO A 134 0.19 -8.09 4.44
C PRO A 134 1.42 -8.91 4.88
N THR A 135 1.32 -10.23 4.86
CA THR A 135 2.31 -11.15 5.49
C THR A 135 3.75 -11.02 4.94
N LYS A 136 3.93 -10.42 3.75
CA LYS A 136 5.22 -10.21 3.07
C LYS A 136 5.96 -8.94 3.51
N SER A 137 6.13 -8.78 4.81
CA SER A 137 6.49 -7.52 5.43
C SER A 137 7.89 -7.51 6.05
N VAL A 138 8.77 -6.59 5.59
CA VAL A 138 10.13 -6.35 6.11
C VAL A 138 10.18 -6.30 7.66
N PRO A 139 11.06 -7.05 8.33
CA PRO A 139 11.26 -6.98 9.78
C PRO A 139 11.74 -5.58 10.23
N GLY A 140 11.17 -5.03 11.30
CA GLY A 140 11.71 -3.83 11.99
C GLY A 140 10.90 -2.53 11.90
N ARG A 141 9.71 -2.53 11.28
CA ARG A 141 8.74 -1.40 11.35
C ARG A 141 7.58 -1.80 12.27
N PRO A 142 7.04 -0.94 13.16
CA PRO A 142 5.93 -1.28 14.05
C PRO A 142 4.79 -1.94 13.26
N GLY A 143 4.43 -3.16 13.68
CA GLY A 143 3.86 -4.21 12.83
C GLY A 143 2.38 -4.11 12.47
N SER A 144 1.62 -3.25 13.15
CA SER A 144 0.22 -2.94 12.83
C SER A 144 -0.06 -1.51 13.30
N ARG A 145 -1.08 -0.85 12.76
CA ARG A 145 -1.56 0.45 13.27
C ARG A 145 -3.03 0.33 13.59
N VAL A 146 -3.46 0.85 14.73
CA VAL A 146 -4.87 0.94 15.11
C VAL A 146 -5.28 2.40 15.01
N MET A 147 -6.34 2.70 14.24
CA MET A 147 -6.81 4.06 14.01
C MET A 147 -8.32 4.11 13.82
N CYS A 148 -8.97 5.21 14.18
CA CYS A 148 -10.36 5.45 13.80
C CYS A 148 -10.47 6.22 12.48
N ASP A 149 -11.63 6.17 11.84
CA ASP A 149 -11.97 6.95 10.64
C ASP A 149 -11.97 8.47 10.85
N GLN A 150 -12.10 8.93 12.10
CA GLN A 150 -11.98 10.34 12.51
C GLN A 150 -10.53 10.78 12.81
N GLY A 151 -9.54 9.90 12.67
CA GLY A 151 -8.12 10.26 12.72
C GLY A 151 -7.37 9.99 14.03
N HIS A 152 -8.02 9.49 15.08
CA HIS A 152 -7.33 9.04 16.29
C HIS A 152 -6.51 7.78 16.00
N ALA A 153 -5.25 7.76 16.47
CA ALA A 153 -4.34 6.63 16.30
C ALA A 153 -3.83 6.17 17.66
N PHE A 154 -3.73 4.85 17.85
CA PHE A 154 -3.39 4.25 19.13
C PHE A 154 -2.04 3.55 19.05
N ALA A 155 -1.19 3.78 20.04
CA ALA A 155 0.13 3.15 20.10
C ALA A 155 0.00 1.67 20.49
N PRO A 156 0.98 0.81 20.15
CA PRO A 156 0.89 -0.63 20.41
C PRO A 156 0.60 -1.01 21.87
N HIS A 157 1.05 -0.21 22.83
CA HIS A 157 0.80 -0.45 24.26
C HIS A 157 -0.66 -0.17 24.66
N ASP A 158 -1.36 0.73 23.95
CA ASP A 158 -2.76 1.07 24.22
C ASP A 158 -3.71 -0.01 23.71
N TRP A 159 -3.27 -0.86 22.76
CA TRP A 159 -4.16 -1.83 22.11
C TRP A 159 -4.77 -2.85 23.07
N LEU A 160 -4.07 -3.20 24.15
CA LEU A 160 -4.60 -4.10 25.18
C LEU A 160 -5.81 -3.49 25.90
N MET A 161 -5.86 -2.16 26.02
CA MET A 161 -6.99 -1.43 26.59
C MET A 161 -8.15 -1.29 25.59
N LEU A 162 -7.88 -1.46 24.29
CA LEU A 162 -8.87 -1.41 23.20
C LEU A 162 -9.56 -2.75 22.95
N ALA A 163 -9.06 -3.85 23.53
CA ALA A 163 -9.66 -5.16 23.42
C ALA A 163 -10.94 -5.24 24.28
N GLY A 164 -11.98 -4.51 23.86
CA GLY A 164 -13.33 -4.66 24.39
C GLY A 164 -13.93 -6.02 24.00
N PRO A 165 -15.00 -6.46 24.70
CA PRO A 165 -15.65 -7.72 24.41
C PRO A 165 -16.05 -7.79 22.93
N ARG A 166 -15.67 -8.86 22.24
CA ARG A 166 -16.11 -9.16 20.87
C ARG A 166 -17.64 -9.21 20.89
N GLN A 167 -18.31 -8.18 20.39
CA GLN A 167 -19.75 -8.24 20.14
C GLN A 167 -19.97 -9.14 18.93
N SER A 168 -20.12 -10.44 19.18
CA SER A 168 -20.63 -11.39 18.20
C SER A 168 -22.03 -10.92 17.83
N ALA A 169 -22.23 -10.45 16.59
CA ALA A 169 -23.56 -10.18 16.06
C ALA A 169 -24.40 -11.45 16.23
N GLY A 170 -25.43 -11.36 17.08
CA GLY A 170 -26.32 -12.46 17.39
C GLY A 170 -27.03 -12.92 16.12
N ILE A 171 -26.76 -14.14 15.69
CA ILE A 171 -27.70 -14.91 14.88
C ILE A 171 -28.83 -15.33 15.82
N ARG A 172 -30.06 -14.93 15.51
CA ARG A 172 -31.25 -15.55 16.09
C ARG A 172 -32.51 -15.26 15.25
N PRO A 173 -33.45 -16.19 15.16
CA PRO A 173 -33.36 -17.66 15.10
C PRO A 173 -33.66 -18.22 13.70
#